data_AF-A0A924LIC0-F1
#
_entry.id   AF-A0A924LIC0-F1
#
_cell.length_a   1.000
_cell.length_b   1.000
_cell.length_c   1.000
_cell.angle_alpha   90.00
_cell.angle_beta   90.00
_cell.angle_gamma   90.00
#
_symmetry.space_group_name_H-M   'P 1'
#
loop_
_entity.id
_entity.type
_entity.pdbx_description
1 polymer ?
#
loop_
_entity_poly.entity_id
_entity_poly.type
_entity_poly.pdbx_seq_one_letter_code
_entity_poly.pdbx_strand_id
1 'polypeptide(L)'
;MSKIIRTEPNKILAKAVEYHGFVYLQGCTASDTSQDIRGQTKQVLDSIDAILETHGTDKTRVLQAQIWVKDIRDRDAMNEIWSAWLPK
;
A
#
# COMPACT_ATOMS: atom_id res chain seq x y z
N MET A 1 23.17 -17.00 0.53
CA MET A 1 22.26 -16.00 -0.07
C MET A 1 20.97 -16.00 0.71
N SER A 2 20.45 -14.84 1.09
CA SER A 2 19.20 -14.78 1.85
C SER A 2 18.01 -15.20 1.00
N LYS A 3 17.02 -15.84 1.63
CA LYS A 3 15.82 -16.35 0.96
C LYS A 3 14.91 -15.19 0.57
N ILE A 4 14.41 -15.21 -0.67
CA ILE A 4 13.34 -14.31 -1.13
C ILE A 4 12.01 -15.03 -0.93
N ILE A 5 11.06 -14.39 -0.25
CA ILE A 5 9.70 -14.91 -0.03
C ILE A 5 8.72 -14.09 -0.88
N ARG A 6 7.80 -14.76 -1.58
CA ARG A 6 6.78 -14.11 -2.42
C ARG A 6 5.40 -14.53 -1.95
N THR A 7 4.55 -13.54 -1.68
CA THR A 7 3.18 -13.75 -1.24
C THR A 7 2.24 -13.74 -2.44
N GLU A 8 1.49 -14.83 -2.60
CA GLU A 8 0.52 -15.03 -3.70
C GLU A 8 1.05 -14.64 -5.09
N PRO A 9 2.16 -15.22 -5.55
CA PRO A 9 2.69 -14.92 -6.87
C PRO A 9 1.78 -15.45 -7.99
N ASN A 10 1.70 -14.71 -9.09
CA ASN A 10 1.14 -15.13 -10.36
C ASN A 10 2.19 -14.99 -11.48
N LYS A 11 1.78 -15.11 -12.75
CA LYS A 11 2.69 -15.05 -13.90
C LYS A 11 3.34 -13.68 -14.12
N ILE A 12 2.81 -12.62 -13.51
CA ILE A 12 3.18 -11.22 -13.75
C ILE A 12 3.80 -10.60 -12.49
N LEU A 13 3.21 -10.81 -11.31
CA LEU A 13 3.59 -10.15 -10.07
C LEU A 13 3.38 -11.03 -8.83
N ALA A 14 3.82 -10.55 -7.67
CA ALA A 14 3.45 -11.07 -6.36
C ALA A 14 2.87 -9.93 -5.52
N LYS A 15 1.93 -10.23 -4.61
CA LYS A 15 1.31 -9.21 -3.75
C LYS A 15 2.34 -8.49 -2.89
N ALA A 16 3.27 -9.25 -2.33
CA ALA A 16 4.41 -8.75 -1.60
C ALA A 16 5.64 -9.63 -1.80
N VAL A 17 6.82 -9.03 -1.66
CA VAL A 17 8.11 -9.70 -1.71
C VAL A 17 8.90 -9.32 -0.47
N GLU A 18 9.32 -10.32 0.29
CA GLU A 18 10.17 -10.12 1.47
C GLU A 18 11.62 -10.49 1.17
N TYR A 19 12.53 -9.59 1.55
CA TYR A 19 13.97 -9.80 1.42
C TYR A 19 14.74 -8.98 2.46
N HIS A 20 15.57 -9.65 3.26
CA HIS A 20 16.38 -9.01 4.32
C HIS A 20 15.58 -8.10 5.27
N GLY A 21 14.38 -8.54 5.67
CA GLY A 21 13.51 -7.76 6.58
C GLY A 21 12.82 -6.56 5.93
N PHE A 22 12.99 -6.35 4.62
CA PHE A 22 12.17 -5.42 3.84
C PHE A 22 11.00 -6.16 3.21
N VAL A 23 9.83 -5.53 3.24
CA VAL A 23 8.64 -5.99 2.53
C VAL A 23 8.33 -4.99 1.43
N TYR A 24 8.37 -5.46 0.18
CA TYR A 24 8.04 -4.67 -1.01
C TYR A 24 6.63 -5.04 -1.46
N LEU A 25 5.74 -4.05 -1.49
CA LEU A 25 4.36 -4.20 -1.90
C LEU A 25 4.21 -4.01 -3.41
N GLN A 26 3.25 -4.71 -4.01
CA GLN A 26 2.78 -4.39 -5.35
C GLN A 26 2.06 -3.02 -5.40
N GLY A 27 1.73 -2.55 -6.60
CA GLY A 27 0.80 -1.43 -6.76
C GLY A 27 -0.56 -1.76 -6.14
N CYS A 28 -1.02 -0.94 -5.20
CA CYS A 28 -2.31 -1.09 -4.52
C CYS A 28 -3.32 -0.10 -5.10
N THR A 29 -4.49 -0.59 -5.51
CA THR A 29 -5.57 0.21 -6.11
C THR A 29 -6.89 -0.06 -5.41
N ALA A 30 -7.79 0.91 -5.40
CA ALA A 30 -9.13 0.75 -4.83
C ALA A 30 -9.90 -0.35 -5.58
N SER A 31 -10.64 -1.17 -4.84
CA SER A 31 -11.51 -2.21 -5.42
C SER A 31 -12.81 -1.63 -5.95
N ASP A 32 -13.36 -0.64 -5.26
CA ASP A 32 -14.50 0.14 -5.71
C ASP A 32 -14.03 1.52 -6.20
N THR A 33 -14.02 1.69 -7.52
CA THR A 33 -13.63 2.91 -8.21
C THR A 33 -14.77 3.90 -8.44
N SER A 34 -15.98 3.60 -7.93
CA SER A 34 -17.13 4.52 -7.98
C SER A 34 -17.09 5.60 -6.90
N GLN A 35 -16.30 5.37 -5.83
CA GLN A 35 -16.10 6.33 -4.75
C GLN A 35 -15.21 7.50 -5.17
N ASP A 36 -15.25 8.58 -4.39
CA ASP A 36 -14.35 9.71 -4.55
C ASP A 36 -12.91 9.38 -4.13
N ILE A 37 -11.99 10.35 -4.28
CA ILE A 37 -10.58 10.15 -3.93
C ILE A 37 -10.39 9.74 -2.47
N ARG A 38 -11.23 10.21 -1.53
CA ARG A 38 -11.11 9.87 -0.11
C ARG A 38 -11.47 8.42 0.12
N GLY A 39 -12.60 7.98 -0.42
CA GLY A 39 -13.04 6.60 -0.35
C GLY A 39 -12.06 5.63 -1.00
N GLN A 40 -11.55 5.97 -2.18
CA GLN A 40 -10.53 5.17 -2.87
C GLN A 40 -9.21 5.12 -2.09
N THR A 41 -8.74 6.25 -1.56
CA THR A 41 -7.50 6.30 -0.75
C THR A 41 -7.63 5.42 0.49
N LYS A 42 -8.78 5.47 1.18
CA LYS A 42 -9.02 4.62 2.35
C LYS A 42 -8.94 3.13 1.99
N GLN A 43 -9.59 2.71 0.90
CA GLN A 43 -9.54 1.31 0.46
C GLN A 43 -8.10 0.84 0.15
N VAL A 44 -7.31 1.70 -0.49
CA VAL A 44 -5.90 1.40 -0.78
C VAL A 44 -5.11 1.21 0.51
N LEU A 45 -5.29 2.10 1.50
CA LEU A 45 -4.60 2.02 2.78
C LEU A 45 -5.03 0.80 3.60
N ASP A 46 -6.33 0.46 3.61
CA ASP A 46 -6.85 -0.76 4.24
C ASP A 46 -6.20 -2.01 3.60
N SER A 47 -6.02 -2.02 2.27
CA SER A 47 -5.31 -3.11 1.58
C SER A 47 -3.82 -3.17 1.93
N ILE A 48 -3.17 -2.02 2.11
CA ILE A 48 -1.76 -1.97 2.52
C ILE A 48 -1.61 -2.53 3.93
N ASP A 49 -2.46 -2.10 4.88
CA ASP A 49 -2.45 -2.59 6.26
C ASP A 49 -2.62 -4.12 6.30
N ALA A 50 -3.60 -4.65 5.55
CA ALA A 50 -3.81 -6.09 5.48
C ALA A 50 -2.58 -6.85 4.96
N ILE A 51 -1.89 -6.34 3.93
CA ILE A 51 -0.68 -7.00 3.43
C ILE A 51 0.47 -6.89 4.43
N LEU A 52 0.67 -5.73 5.07
CA LEU A 52 1.71 -5.56 6.09
C LEU A 52 1.49 -6.53 7.26
N GLU A 53 0.25 -6.69 7.72
CA GLU A 53 -0.11 -7.61 8.80
C GLU A 53 0.24 -9.07 8.46
N THR A 54 0.04 -9.50 7.21
CA THR A 54 0.44 -10.86 6.78
C THR A 54 1.95 -11.12 6.85
N HIS A 55 2.76 -10.06 6.88
CA HIS A 55 4.22 -10.12 7.04
C HIS A 55 4.68 -9.77 8.47
N GLY A 56 3.76 -9.66 9.43
CA GLY A 56 4.08 -9.37 10.84
C GLY A 56 4.65 -7.97 11.06
N THR A 57 4.33 -7.02 10.17
CA THR A 57 4.72 -5.61 10.27
C THR A 57 3.49 -4.73 10.17
N ASP A 58 3.67 -3.43 10.35
CA ASP A 58 2.61 -2.44 10.25
C ASP A 58 3.15 -1.12 9.67
N LYS A 59 2.26 -0.15 9.52
CA LYS A 59 2.57 1.17 8.97
C LYS A 59 3.59 2.00 9.75
N THR A 60 3.87 1.68 11.02
CA THR A 60 4.94 2.33 11.82
C THR A 60 6.34 2.08 11.24
N ARG A 61 6.49 1.09 10.36
CA ARG A 61 7.77 0.71 9.74
C ARG A 61 7.86 1.07 8.26
N VAL A 62 6.95 1.89 7.75
CA VAL A 62 7.00 2.35 6.35
C VAL A 62 8.19 3.27 6.14
N LEU A 63 9.04 2.92 5.17
CA LEU A 63 10.22 3.71 4.80
C LEU A 63 9.98 4.62 3.60
N GLN A 64 9.15 4.17 2.64
CA GLN A 64 8.85 4.90 1.42
C GLN A 64 7.47 4.50 0.91
N ALA A 65 6.73 5.47 0.37
CA ALA A 65 5.54 5.25 -0.43
C ALA A 65 5.58 6.11 -1.70
N GLN A 66 5.16 5.54 -2.82
CA GLN A 66 4.99 6.25 -4.09
C GLN A 66 3.51 6.30 -4.42
N ILE A 67 2.94 7.50 -4.44
CA ILE A 67 1.51 7.70 -4.62
C ILE A 67 1.27 8.32 -5.99
N TRP A 68 0.49 7.62 -6.81
CA TRP A 68 0.07 8.08 -8.13
C TRP A 68 -1.38 8.54 -8.05
N VAL A 69 -1.61 9.83 -8.26
CA VAL A 69 -2.96 10.39 -8.37
C VAL A 69 -3.32 10.60 -9.84
N LYS A 70 -4.56 10.27 -10.21
CA LYS A 70 -5.05 10.45 -11.58
C LYS A 70 -5.13 11.93 -11.97
N ASP A 71 -5.56 12.77 -11.04
CA ASP A 71 -5.65 14.21 -11.18
C ASP A 71 -4.93 14.87 -9.99
N ILE A 72 -3.98 15.77 -10.27
CA ILE A 72 -3.21 16.43 -9.22
C ILE A 72 -4.06 17.35 -8.34
N ARG A 73 -5.25 17.77 -8.82
CA ARG A 73 -6.21 18.57 -8.04
C ARG A 73 -6.78 17.81 -6.86
N ASP A 74 -6.79 16.48 -6.92
CA ASP A 74 -7.28 15.61 -5.84
C ASP A 74 -6.23 15.38 -4.73
N ARG A 75 -4.99 15.88 -4.91
CA ARG A 75 -3.87 15.64 -4.00
C ARG A 75 -4.19 16.03 -2.56
N ASP A 76 -4.84 17.16 -2.34
CA ASP A 76 -5.06 17.67 -0.98
C ASP A 76 -6.12 16.82 -0.24
N ALA A 77 -7.15 16.36 -0.94
CA ALA A 77 -8.16 15.44 -0.40
C ALA A 77 -7.58 14.03 -0.14
N MET A 78 -6.68 13.55 -1.00
CA MET A 78 -5.92 12.32 -0.76
C MET A 78 -5.01 12.46 0.47
N ASN A 79 -4.28 13.57 0.56
CA ASN A 79 -3.35 13.86 1.65
C ASN A 79 -4.05 13.92 3.02
N GLU A 80 -5.30 14.36 3.08
CA GLU A 80 -6.11 14.34 4.30
C GLU A 80 -6.20 12.93 4.90
N ILE A 81 -6.53 11.95 4.07
CA ILE A 81 -6.67 10.54 4.48
C ILE A 81 -5.29 9.91 4.73
N TRP A 82 -4.32 10.16 3.85
CA TRP A 82 -2.95 9.68 3.99
C TRP A 82 -2.31 10.13 5.31
N SER A 83 -2.40 11.43 5.61
CA SER A 83 -1.77 12.00 6.80
C SER A 83 -2.43 11.52 8.09
N ALA A 84 -3.75 11.29 8.07
CA ALA A 84 -4.46 10.71 9.22
C ALA A 84 -4.09 9.23 9.46
N TRP A 85 -3.69 8.51 8.40
CA TRP A 85 -3.30 7.10 8.51
C TRP A 85 -1.88 6.91 9.00
N LEU A 86 -0.95 7.81 8.68
CA LEU A 86 0.46 7.69 9.07
C LEU A 86 0.63 7.60 10.61
N PRO A 87 1.62 6.81 11.07
CA PRO A 87 2.03 6.80 12.48
C PRO A 87 2.56 8.18 12.91
N LYS A 88 2.47 8.49 14.21
CA LYS A 88 3.08 9.70 14.79
C LYS A 88 4.59 9.58 14.93
#